data_AF-A0A6A4GDU5-F1
#
_entry.id   AF-A0A6A4GDU5-F1
#
_cell.length_a   1.000
_cell.length_b   1.000
_cell.length_c   1.000
_cell.angle_alpha   90.00
_cell.angle_beta   90.00
_cell.angle_gamma   90.00
#
_symmetry.space_group_name_H-M   'P 1'
#
loop_
_entity.id
_entity.type
_entity.pdbx_description
1 polymer ?
#
loop_
_entity_poly.entity_id
_entity_poly.type
_entity_poly.pdbx_seq_one_letter_code
_entity_poly.pdbx_strand_id
1 'polypeptide(L)'
;MGTRKPCGQFLAVFDGHGGPTNAEYLANNFPSHIRQSMERVFSGTRTQQQQPTSSIMSFTEKAVSDFLKRQVREFDDGLGNAVKALCPNPAGNISDIRSPRALSCPQRGHHTSTMGSTMASVLMDKSENRMWVCGVGILGR
;
A
#
# COMPACT_ATOMS: atom_id res chain seq x y z
N MET A 1 30.55 -9.93 11.46
CA MET A 1 29.84 -9.39 10.29
C MET A 1 28.75 -8.46 10.78
N GLY A 2 28.91 -7.14 10.65
CA GLY A 2 27.88 -6.18 11.04
C GLY A 2 26.77 -6.15 9.98
N THR A 3 25.53 -6.39 10.38
CA THR A 3 24.37 -6.26 9.50
C THR A 3 24.14 -4.78 9.21
N ARG A 4 24.47 -4.34 7.98
CA ARG A 4 24.18 -2.96 7.54
C ARG A 4 22.66 -2.79 7.50
N LYS A 5 22.17 -1.65 8.01
CA LYS A 5 20.76 -1.27 7.84
C LYS A 5 20.47 -1.14 6.34
N PRO A 6 19.36 -1.70 5.83
CA PRO A 6 18.97 -1.48 4.45
C PRO A 6 18.74 0.03 4.23
N CYS A 7 19.55 0.65 3.38
CA CYS A 7 19.39 2.04 2.94
C CYS A 7 18.58 2.03 1.63
N GLY A 8 17.29 1.71 1.76
CA GLY A 8 16.36 1.69 0.64
C GLY A 8 15.85 3.08 0.31
N GLN A 9 15.83 3.46 -0.97
CA GLN A 9 15.02 4.58 -1.45
C GLN A 9 13.79 4.05 -2.17
N PHE A 10 12.63 4.61 -1.85
CA PHE A 10 11.36 4.27 -2.48
C PHE A 10 10.79 5.48 -3.19
N LEU A 11 10.41 5.31 -4.46
CA LEU A 11 9.74 6.31 -5.27
C LEU A 11 8.47 5.67 -5.85
N ALA A 12 7.37 6.41 -5.86
CA ALA A 12 6.14 5.96 -6.49
C ALA A 12 5.44 7.13 -7.18
N VAL A 13 4.82 6.83 -8.32
CA VAL A 13 3.95 7.72 -9.09
C VAL A 13 2.56 7.09 -9.06
N PHE A 14 1.56 7.91 -8.76
CA PHE A 14 0.17 7.50 -8.68
C PHE A 14 -0.65 8.28 -9.70
N ASP A 15 -1.44 7.59 -10.51
CA ASP A 15 -2.37 8.19 -11.46
C ASP A 15 -3.80 7.81 -11.07
N GLY A 16 -4.52 8.79 -10.54
CA GLY A 16 -5.86 8.63 -9.99
C GLY A 16 -6.94 8.77 -11.05
N HIS A 17 -7.94 7.90 -11.00
CA HIS A 17 -9.13 7.98 -11.86
C HIS A 17 -10.39 8.11 -11.02
N GLY A 18 -11.35 8.91 -11.51
CA GLY A 18 -12.56 9.28 -10.76
C GLY A 18 -12.35 10.43 -9.75
N GLY A 19 -11.14 11.01 -9.69
CA GLY A 19 -10.78 12.14 -8.82
C GLY A 19 -9.35 12.03 -8.29
N PRO A 20 -8.73 13.13 -7.80
CA PRO A 20 -7.36 13.11 -7.31
C PRO A 20 -7.21 12.45 -5.93
N THR A 21 -8.30 12.36 -5.17
CA THR A 21 -8.30 11.98 -3.76
C THR A 21 -7.59 10.66 -3.47
N ASN A 22 -7.79 9.63 -4.31
CA ASN A 22 -7.16 8.32 -4.06
C ASN A 22 -5.65 8.36 -4.34
N ALA A 23 -5.23 9.04 -5.42
CA ALA A 23 -3.82 9.22 -5.73
C ALA A 23 -3.11 10.08 -4.67
N GLU A 24 -3.74 11.14 -4.17
CA GLU A 24 -3.23 11.97 -3.07
C GLU A 24 -3.11 11.16 -1.77
N TYR A 25 -4.12 10.36 -1.44
CA TYR A 25 -4.07 9.49 -0.27
C TYR A 25 -2.91 8.50 -0.37
N LEU A 26 -2.73 7.86 -1.52
CA LEU A 26 -1.63 6.93 -1.77
C LEU A 26 -0.27 7.63 -1.66
N ALA A 27 -0.11 8.80 -2.28
CA ALA A 27 1.12 9.59 -2.22
C ALA A 27 1.52 9.95 -0.78
N ASN A 28 0.53 10.26 0.06
CA ASN A 28 0.77 10.66 1.45
C ASN A 28 1.02 9.48 2.41
N ASN A 29 0.47 8.30 2.12
CA ASN A 29 0.43 7.19 3.08
C ASN A 29 1.27 5.97 2.66
N PHE A 30 1.30 5.63 1.38
CA PHE A 30 1.91 4.39 0.90
C PHE A 30 3.45 4.35 1.08
N PRO A 31 4.22 5.42 0.79
CA PRO A 31 5.68 5.41 1.00
C PRO A 31 6.06 5.15 2.46
N SER A 32 5.34 5.76 3.40
CA SER A 32 5.56 5.56 4.84
C SER A 32 5.23 4.12 5.26
N HIS A 33 4.16 3.55 4.72
CA HIS A 33 3.80 2.15 4.92
C HIS A 33 4.92 1.20 4.44
N ILE A 34 5.41 1.38 3.22
CA ILE A 34 6.52 0.59 2.67
C ILE A 34 7.77 0.69 3.56
N ARG A 35 8.16 1.90 3.95
CA ARG A 35 9.33 2.12 4.80
C ARG A 35 9.23 1.37 6.13
N GLN A 36 8.11 1.54 6.85
CA GLN A 36 7.89 0.87 8.14
C GLN A 36 7.87 -0.65 8.01
N SER A 37 7.27 -1.18 6.94
CA SER A 37 7.24 -2.61 6.69
C SER A 37 8.60 -3.17 6.28
N MET A 38 9.38 -2.44 5.50
CA MET A 38 10.77 -2.81 5.20
C MET A 38 11.62 -2.85 6.47
N GLU A 39 11.47 -1.84 7.34
CA GLU A 39 12.15 -1.80 8.63
C GLU A 39 11.81 -3.05 9.45
N ARG A 40 10.54 -3.43 9.53
CA ARG A 40 10.09 -4.64 10.25
C ARG A 40 10.58 -5.96 9.65
N VAL A 41 10.59 -6.09 8.33
CA VAL A 41 10.90 -7.37 7.64
C VAL A 41 12.40 -7.59 7.46
N PHE A 42 13.14 -6.51 7.18
CA PHE A 42 14.54 -6.58 6.77
C PHE A 42 15.52 -5.96 7.77
N SER A 43 15.07 -5.15 8.74
CA SER A 43 15.96 -4.73 9.83
C SER A 43 15.97 -5.82 10.87
N GLY A 44 17.07 -6.55 10.96
CA GLY A 44 17.32 -7.58 11.98
C GLY A 44 17.43 -7.05 13.42
N THR A 45 16.67 -6.01 13.80
CA THR A 45 16.57 -5.54 15.18
C THR A 45 15.71 -6.51 15.98
N ARG A 46 16.38 -7.53 16.51
CA ARG A 46 15.87 -8.43 17.54
C ARG A 46 15.69 -7.63 18.84
N THR A 47 14.51 -7.06 19.08
CA THR A 47 14.11 -6.73 20.45
C THR A 47 13.96 -8.06 21.19
N GLN A 48 14.65 -8.21 22.32
CA GLN A 48 14.79 -9.47 23.08
C GLN A 48 13.48 -10.08 23.62
N GLN A 49 12.30 -9.60 23.24
CA GLN A 49 11.01 -10.02 23.78
C GLN A 49 10.02 -10.64 22.79
N GLN A 50 10.36 -10.76 21.49
CA GLN A 50 9.47 -11.42 20.52
C GLN A 50 10.00 -12.80 20.11
N GLN A 51 9.11 -13.79 20.18
CA GLN A 51 9.35 -15.20 19.88
C GLN A 51 10.11 -15.44 18.56
N PRO A 52 10.94 -16.50 18.48
CA PRO A 52 11.88 -16.75 17.40
C PRO A 52 11.22 -17.45 16.19
N THR A 53 10.28 -16.80 15.50
CA THR A 53 9.66 -17.41 14.30
C THR A 53 9.77 -16.57 13.03
N SER A 54 10.11 -15.29 13.08
CA SER A 54 10.39 -14.50 11.88
C SER A 54 11.88 -14.56 11.53
N SER A 55 12.27 -15.56 10.74
CA SER A 55 13.58 -15.57 10.07
C SER A 55 13.76 -14.24 9.33
N ILE A 56 14.83 -13.50 9.64
CA ILE A 56 15.24 -12.32 8.87
C ILE A 56 15.26 -12.73 7.40
N MET A 57 14.38 -12.11 6.60
CA MET A 57 14.39 -12.40 5.16
C MET A 57 15.65 -11.77 4.59
N SER A 58 16.44 -12.57 3.87
CA SER A 58 17.52 -12.04 3.06
C SER A 58 16.95 -11.15 1.95
N PHE A 59 17.68 -10.10 1.57
CA PHE A 59 17.30 -9.13 0.54
C PHE A 59 17.48 -9.72 -0.88
N THR A 60 16.88 -10.88 -1.11
CA THR A 60 16.87 -11.59 -2.39
C THR A 60 15.79 -11.03 -3.30
N GLU A 61 15.95 -11.18 -4.61
CA GLU A 61 14.94 -10.75 -5.59
C GLU A 61 13.55 -11.32 -5.28
N LYS A 62 13.47 -12.63 -4.98
CA LYS A 62 12.22 -13.28 -4.59
C LYS A 62 11.63 -12.68 -3.32
N ALA A 63 12.44 -12.45 -2.28
CA ALA A 63 11.97 -11.90 -1.03
C ALA A 63 11.42 -10.47 -1.19
N VAL A 64 12.10 -9.63 -1.98
CA VAL A 64 11.65 -8.26 -2.27
C VAL A 64 10.38 -8.26 -3.14
N SER A 65 10.31 -9.15 -4.15
CA SER A 65 9.09 -9.31 -4.97
C SER A 65 7.88 -9.73 -4.12
N ASP A 66 8.05 -10.75 -3.27
CA ASP A 66 7.01 -11.25 -2.37
C ASP A 66 6.63 -10.20 -1.32
N PHE A 67 7.61 -9.42 -0.83
CA PHE A 67 7.37 -8.28 0.04
C PHE A 67 6.50 -7.21 -0.64
N LEU A 68 6.90 -6.71 -1.82
CA LEU A 68 6.17 -5.65 -2.52
C LEU A 68 4.73 -6.09 -2.85
N LYS A 69 4.54 -7.31 -3.36
CA LYS A 69 3.21 -7.87 -3.66
C LYS A 69 2.32 -7.89 -2.41
N ARG A 70 2.87 -8.33 -1.29
CA ARG A 70 2.15 -8.38 -0.01
C ARG A 70 1.79 -7.00 0.49
N GLN A 71 2.72 -6.04 0.47
CA GLN A 71 2.46 -4.69 0.95
C GLN A 71 1.41 -3.96 0.10
N VAL A 72 1.44 -4.15 -1.22
CA VAL A 72 0.39 -3.62 -2.11
C VAL A 72 -0.98 -4.20 -1.73
N ARG A 73 -1.08 -5.53 -1.56
CA ARG A 73 -2.34 -6.19 -1.19
C ARG A 73 -2.84 -5.78 0.19
N GLU A 74 -1.97 -5.79 1.20
CA GLU A 74 -2.33 -5.39 2.56
C GLU A 74 -2.85 -3.95 2.62
N PHE A 75 -2.25 -3.04 1.84
CA PHE A 75 -2.70 -1.65 1.77
C PHE A 75 -4.04 -1.52 1.03
N ASP A 76 -4.20 -2.21 -0.10
CA ASP A 76 -5.45 -2.24 -0.89
C ASP A 76 -6.61 -2.87 -0.10
N ASP A 77 -6.37 -4.00 0.57
CA ASP A 77 -7.33 -4.63 1.48
C ASP A 77 -7.73 -3.69 2.61
N GLY A 78 -6.77 -2.91 3.14
CA GLY A 78 -7.04 -1.86 4.14
C GLY A 78 -8.03 -0.81 3.63
N LEU A 79 -7.83 -0.32 2.40
CA LEU A 79 -8.77 0.61 1.75
C LEU A 79 -10.14 -0.03 1.54
N GLY A 80 -10.17 -1.25 0.99
CA GLY A 80 -11.41 -1.99 0.74
C GLY A 80 -12.19 -2.27 2.03
N ASN A 81 -11.51 -2.61 3.12
CA ASN A 81 -12.12 -2.83 4.42
C ASN A 81 -12.64 -1.54 5.05
N ALA A 82 -11.96 -0.41 4.87
CA ALA A 82 -12.47 0.89 5.30
C ALA A 82 -13.78 1.26 4.56
N VAL A 83 -13.84 1.02 3.24
CA VAL A 83 -15.07 1.22 2.45
C VAL A 83 -16.19 0.29 2.91
N LYS A 84 -15.90 -0.99 3.15
CA LYS A 84 -16.89 -1.95 3.70
C LYS A 84 -17.39 -1.56 5.08
N ALA A 85 -16.53 -1.00 5.95
CA ALA A 85 -16.94 -0.53 7.27
C ALA A 85 -17.92 0.66 7.17
N LEU A 86 -17.76 1.51 6.16
CA LEU A 86 -18.68 2.63 5.87
C LEU A 86 -19.99 2.15 5.24
N CYS A 87 -19.94 1.10 4.41
CA CYS A 87 -21.10 0.54 3.73
C CYS A 87 -21.12 -0.99 3.87
N PRO A 88 -21.59 -1.54 5.01
CA PRO A 88 -21.54 -2.98 5.27
C PRO A 88 -22.53 -3.79 4.41
N ASN A 89 -23.54 -3.15 3.82
CA ASN A 89 -24.50 -3.78 2.93
C ASN A 89 -24.78 -2.92 1.67
N PRO A 90 -23.86 -2.90 0.70
CA PRO A 90 -24.04 -2.08 -0.51
C PRO A 90 -25.19 -2.58 -1.37
N ALA A 91 -25.46 -3.90 -1.40
CA ALA A 91 -26.52 -4.49 -2.21
C ALA A 91 -27.94 -4.16 -1.69
N GLY A 92 -28.11 -4.07 -0.36
CA GLY A 92 -29.40 -3.79 0.27
C GLY A 92 -29.85 -2.31 0.21
N ASN A 93 -28.92 -1.38 -0.01
CA ASN A 93 -29.20 0.08 -0.01
C ASN A 93 -29.43 0.67 -1.41
N ILE A 94 -29.37 -0.14 -2.49
CA ILE A 94 -29.50 0.33 -3.88
C ILE A 94 -30.98 0.53 -4.29
N SER A 95 -31.96 0.03 -3.52
CA SER A 95 -33.39 0.16 -3.86
C SER A 95 -33.96 1.56 -3.65
N ASP A 96 -33.25 2.46 -2.95
CA ASP A 96 -33.74 3.80 -2.66
C ASP A 96 -33.18 4.82 -3.69
N ILE A 97 -33.90 4.98 -4.80
CA ILE A 97 -33.62 5.88 -5.94
C ILE A 97 -33.44 7.37 -5.51
N ARG A 98 -33.68 7.71 -4.23
CA ARG A 98 -33.49 9.06 -3.67
C ARG A 98 -32.13 9.32 -3.00
N SER A 99 -31.19 8.39 -3.03
CA SER A 99 -29.92 8.54 -2.32
C SER A 99 -28.65 8.89 -3.13
N PRO A 100 -28.66 9.68 -4.22
CA PRO A 100 -27.42 10.31 -4.67
C PRO A 100 -26.83 11.24 -3.59
N ARG A 101 -27.68 11.74 -2.68
CA ARG A 101 -27.30 12.72 -1.65
C ARG A 101 -26.75 12.13 -0.34
N ALA A 102 -27.06 10.89 0.03
CA ALA A 102 -26.48 10.30 1.25
C ALA A 102 -25.03 9.84 1.05
N LEU A 103 -24.62 9.60 -0.19
CA LEU A 103 -23.21 9.34 -0.55
C LEU A 103 -22.40 10.63 -0.76
N SER A 104 -23.06 11.76 -1.00
CA SER A 104 -22.44 13.09 -1.09
C SER A 104 -22.54 13.83 0.24
N CYS A 105 -22.12 13.22 1.34
CA CYS A 105 -21.97 13.92 2.62
C CYS A 105 -20.58 14.60 2.64
N PRO A 106 -20.48 15.94 2.59
CA PRO A 106 -19.19 16.64 2.46
C PRO A 106 -18.35 16.63 3.76
N GLN A 107 -18.84 16.04 4.85
CA GLN A 107 -18.34 16.41 6.17
C GLN A 107 -17.23 15.54 6.77
N ARG A 108 -16.79 14.42 6.16
CA ARG A 108 -15.66 13.64 6.71
C ARG A 108 -14.87 12.86 5.67
N GLY A 109 -14.16 13.49 4.73
CA GLY A 109 -13.13 12.81 3.92
C GLY A 109 -13.52 11.44 3.33
N HIS A 110 -14.76 11.30 2.86
CA HIS A 110 -15.32 9.99 2.47
C HIS A 110 -14.82 9.60 1.08
N HIS A 111 -13.95 8.59 1.06
CA HIS A 111 -13.42 7.95 -0.13
C HIS A 111 -14.53 7.21 -0.87
N THR A 112 -14.85 7.71 -2.07
CA THR A 112 -15.88 7.12 -2.92
C THR A 112 -15.36 5.80 -3.50
N SER A 113 -16.12 4.73 -3.34
CA SER A 113 -15.92 3.40 -3.93
C SER A 113 -15.85 3.37 -5.46
N THR A 114 -15.99 4.53 -6.12
CA THR A 114 -15.90 4.75 -7.57
C THR A 114 -14.56 5.34 -8.01
N MET A 115 -13.67 5.66 -7.08
CA MET A 115 -12.32 6.15 -7.37
C MET A 115 -11.31 5.01 -7.29
N GLY A 116 -10.32 5.02 -8.17
CA GLY A 116 -9.17 4.14 -8.09
C GLY A 116 -7.90 4.87 -8.51
N SER A 117 -6.78 4.17 -8.45
CA SER A 117 -5.49 4.71 -8.87
C SER A 117 -4.65 3.61 -9.47
N THR A 118 -3.88 3.93 -10.49
CA THR A 118 -2.73 3.14 -10.90
C THR A 118 -1.49 3.59 -10.13
N MET A 119 -0.48 2.72 -10.05
CA MET A 119 0.80 2.99 -9.41
C MET A 119 1.93 2.45 -10.27
N ALA A 120 2.99 3.23 -10.45
CA ALA A 120 4.32 2.75 -10.81
C ALA A 120 5.29 3.11 -9.69
N SER A 121 6.10 2.16 -9.24
CA SER A 121 7.03 2.36 -8.13
C SER A 121 8.38 1.71 -8.37
N VAL A 122 9.39 2.29 -7.73
CA VAL A 122 10.77 1.84 -7.75
C VAL A 122 11.28 1.76 -6.32
N LEU A 123 11.81 0.61 -5.95
CA LEU A 123 12.59 0.40 -4.73
C LEU A 123 14.07 0.23 -5.12
N MET A 124 14.94 1.06 -4.56
CA MET A 124 16.38 1.00 -4.80
C MET A 124 17.12 0.61 -3.53
N ASP A 125 17.97 -0.41 -3.61
CA ASP A 125 19.00 -0.70 -2.61
C ASP A 125 20.35 -0.18 -3.14
N LYS A 126 20.78 0.95 -2.57
CA LYS A 126 22.06 1.58 -2.94
C LYS A 126 23.28 0.76 -2.52
N SER A 127 23.13 -0.11 -1.52
CA SER A 127 24.26 -0.86 -0.98
C SER A 127 24.69 -1.98 -1.91
N GLU A 128 23.73 -2.61 -2.59
CA GLU A 128 23.97 -3.69 -3.55
C GLU A 128 23.77 -3.25 -5.01
N ASN A 129 23.50 -1.95 -5.25
CA ASN A 129 23.19 -1.38 -6.56
C ASN A 129 22.05 -2.13 -7.29
N ARG A 130 20.99 -2.45 -6.54
CA ARG A 130 19.82 -3.18 -7.04
C ARG A 130 18.59 -2.29 -7.08
N MET A 131 17.74 -2.56 -8.06
CA MET A 131 16.49 -1.85 -8.27
C MET A 131 15.37 -2.86 -8.54
N TRP A 132 14.22 -2.64 -7.90
CA TRP A 132 13.00 -3.39 -8.15
C TRP A 132 11.91 -2.43 -8.59
N VAL A 133 11.20 -2.79 -9.66
CA VAL A 133 10.08 -2.02 -10.19
C VAL A 133 8.79 -2.78 -9.89
N CYS A 134 7.77 -2.07 -9.42
CA CYS A 134 6.44 -2.64 -9.15
C CYS A 134 5.37 -1.71 -9.72
N GLY A 135 4.51 -2.27 -10.56
CA GLY A 135 3.36 -1.59 -11.15
C GLY A 135 2.03 -2.22 -10.70
N VAL A 136 1.02 -1.39 -10.49
CA VAL A 136 -0.37 -1.77 -10.19
C VAL A 136 -1.27 -0.99 -11.13
N GLY A 137 -2.13 -1.70 -11.88
CA GLY A 137 -3.00 -1.11 -12.90
C GLY A 137 -2.52 -1.39 -14.33
N ILE A 138 -2.92 -0.53 -15.27
CA ILE A 138 -2.71 -0.71 -16.73
C ILE A 138 -1.38 -0.11 -17.23
N LEU A 139 -0.44 0.21 -16.34
CA LEU A 139 0.90 0.66 -16.71
C LEU A 139 1.71 -0.53 -17.26
N GLY A 140 1.39 -0.97 -18.49
CA GLY A 140 2.06 -2.11 -19.13
C GLY A 140 1.23 -2.91 -20.13
N ARG A 141 0.32 -2.28 -20.89
CA ARG A 141 -0.12 -2.84 -22.18
C ARG A 141 0.19 -1.87 -23.30
#